data_AF-A0A2N1L490-F1
#
_entry.id   AF-A0A2N1L490-F1
#
_cell.length_a   1.000
_cell.length_b   1.000
_cell.length_c   1.000
_cell.angle_alpha   90.00
_cell.angle_beta   90.00
_cell.angle_gamma   90.00
#
_symmetry.space_group_name_H-M   'P 1'
#
loop_
_entity.id
_entity.type
_entity.pdbx_description
1 polymer ?
#
loop_
_entity_poly.entity_id
_entity_poly.type
_entity_poly.pdbx_seq_one_letter_code
_entity_poly.pdbx_strand_id
1 'polypeptide(L)'
;FVVTFILFSLIIPWITVPLAYFSRPIGFGCRSKYISVLCSIWTVNSTVAFISHVLGEKSVYSRRILSIWFYFSGIIVAILLLLLALLSRTRSWWLLF
;
A
#
# COMPACT_ATOMS: atom_id res chain seq x y z
N PHE A 1 -20.10 -10.37 -4.65
CA PHE A 1 -18.84 -10.48 -5.41
C PHE A 1 -17.93 -9.27 -5.19
N VAL A 2 -18.38 -8.04 -5.48
CA VAL A 2 -17.57 -6.81 -5.31
C VAL A 2 -17.07 -6.62 -3.86
N VAL A 3 -17.94 -6.81 -2.87
CA VAL A 3 -17.57 -6.69 -1.44
C VAL A 3 -16.49 -7.70 -1.04
N THR A 4 -16.62 -8.95 -1.47
CA THR A 4 -15.65 -10.01 -1.20
C THR A 4 -14.29 -9.69 -1.81
N PHE A 5 -14.27 -9.20 -3.06
CA PHE A 5 -13.04 -8.81 -3.75
C PHE A 5 -12.30 -7.68 -3.03
N ILE A 6 -13.03 -6.69 -2.50
CA ILE A 6 -12.46 -5.56 -1.75
C ILE A 6 -11.88 -6.04 -0.43
N LEU A 7 -12.58 -6.92 0.29
CA LEU A 7 -12.06 -7.51 1.52
C LEU A 7 -10.74 -8.25 1.27
N PHE A 8 -10.63 -9.03 0.19
CA PHE A 8 -9.37 -9.66 -0.20
C PHE A 8 -8.29 -8.64 -0.56
N SER A 9 -8.63 -7.59 -1.32
CA SER A 9 -7.71 -6.51 -1.68
C SER A 9 -7.17 -5.76 -0.44
N LEU A 10 -7.95 -5.70 0.64
CA LEU A 10 -7.53 -5.13 1.91
C LEU A 10 -6.72 -6.13 2.75
N ILE A 11 -7.12 -7.39 2.85
CA ILE A 11 -6.48 -8.36 3.75
C ILE A 11 -5.10 -8.80 3.22
N ILE A 12 -4.97 -9.06 1.92
CA ILE A 12 -3.74 -9.61 1.32
C ILE A 12 -2.50 -8.74 1.58
N PRO A 13 -2.53 -7.40 1.37
CA PRO A 13 -1.40 -6.54 1.69
C PRO A 13 -1.02 -6.60 3.17
N TRP A 14 -2.00 -6.60 4.07
CA TRP A 14 -1.72 -6.61 5.51
C TRP A 14 -1.08 -7.91 6.00
N ILE A 15 -1.30 -9.06 5.32
CA ILE A 15 -0.59 -10.31 5.61
C ILE A 15 0.92 -10.17 5.35
N THR A 16 1.33 -9.27 4.45
CA THR A 16 2.77 -9.04 4.18
C THR A 16 3.50 -8.35 5.33
N VAL A 17 2.79 -7.62 6.19
CA VAL A 17 3.37 -6.92 7.36
C VAL A 17 3.94 -7.89 8.41
N PRO A 18 3.17 -8.87 8.96
CA PRO A 18 3.71 -9.84 9.89
C PRO A 18 4.74 -10.75 9.21
N LEU A 19 4.54 -11.13 7.94
CA LEU A 19 5.54 -11.89 7.19
C LEU A 19 6.88 -11.15 7.12
N ALA A 20 6.87 -9.83 6.89
CA ALA A 20 8.08 -9.03 6.86
C ALA A 20 8.74 -8.84 8.23
N TYR A 21 7.95 -8.87 9.31
CA TYR A 21 8.45 -8.82 10.69
C TYR A 21 9.16 -10.12 11.09
N PHE A 22 8.58 -11.28 10.73
CA PHE A 22 9.14 -12.59 11.06
C PHE A 22 10.20 -13.08 10.06
N SER A 23 10.30 -12.45 8.89
CA SER A 23 11.34 -12.77 7.91
C SER A 23 12.72 -12.34 8.40
N ARG A 24 13.72 -13.19 8.21
CA ARG A 24 15.11 -12.87 8.59
C ARG A 24 15.67 -11.68 7.79
N PRO A 25 16.53 -10.84 8.39
CA PRO A 25 16.94 -10.84 9.80
C PRO A 25 15.81 -10.38 10.75
N ILE A 26 15.54 -11.20 11.77
CA ILE A 26 14.50 -10.96 12.77
C ILE A 26 14.93 -9.76 13.61
N GLY A 27 14.04 -8.77 13.79
CA GLY A 27 14.31 -7.58 14.61
C GLY A 27 14.42 -6.25 13.84
N PHE A 28 14.39 -6.25 12.51
CA PHE A 28 14.27 -5.03 11.72
C PHE A 28 12.82 -4.55 11.62
N GLY A 29 12.30 -4.01 12.71
CA GLY A 29 10.98 -3.37 12.74
C GLY A 29 10.82 -2.26 11.68
N CYS A 30 11.93 -1.72 11.16
CA CYS A 30 11.93 -0.76 10.06
C CYS A 30 11.27 -1.34 8.79
N ARG A 31 11.45 -2.63 8.47
CA ARG A 31 10.86 -3.26 7.27
C ARG A 31 9.37 -3.48 7.40
N SER A 32 8.91 -3.95 8.56
CA SER A 32 7.48 -4.09 8.83
C SER A 32 6.80 -2.72 8.90
N LYS A 33 7.44 -1.71 9.51
CA LYS A 33 6.95 -0.32 9.50
C LYS A 33 6.83 0.22 8.07
N TYR A 34 7.85 0.01 7.24
CA TYR A 34 7.83 0.45 5.84
C TYR A 34 6.68 -0.17 5.04
N ILE A 35 6.51 -1.48 5.16
CA ILE A 35 5.43 -2.20 4.47
C ILE A 35 4.07 -1.80 5.04
N SER A 36 3.96 -1.49 6.34
CA SER A 36 2.73 -1.00 6.94
C SER A 36 2.29 0.36 6.37
N VAL A 37 3.24 1.24 6.03
CA VAL A 37 2.96 2.52 5.34
C VAL A 37 2.37 2.27 3.95
N LEU A 38 2.98 1.38 3.17
CA LEU A 38 2.45 0.96 1.86
C LEU A 38 1.04 0.37 1.97
N CYS A 39 0.81 -0.52 2.95
CA CYS A 39 -0.50 -1.13 3.19
C CYS A 39 -1.54 -0.11 3.63
N SER A 40 -1.13 0.91 4.40
CA SER A 40 -2.01 1.99 4.84
C SER A 40 -2.47 2.85 3.66
N ILE A 41 -1.55 3.27 2.79
CA ILE A 41 -1.88 4.02 1.57
C ILE A 41 -2.82 3.22 0.68
N TRP A 42 -2.53 1.93 0.48
CA TRP A 42 -3.38 1.02 -0.30
C TRP A 42 -4.79 0.88 0.28
N THR A 43 -4.90 0.76 1.60
CA THR A 43 -6.18 0.63 2.32
C THR A 43 -7.03 1.89 2.16
N VAL A 44 -6.42 3.06 2.35
CA VAL A 44 -7.11 4.35 2.16
C VAL A 44 -7.62 4.49 0.73
N ASN A 45 -6.77 4.23 -0.26
CA ASN A 45 -7.14 4.32 -1.67
C ASN A 45 -8.25 3.34 -2.05
N SER A 46 -8.17 2.09 -1.58
CA SER A 46 -9.20 1.08 -1.84
C SER A 46 -10.53 1.43 -1.17
N THR A 47 -10.49 2.02 0.02
CA THR A 47 -11.69 2.50 0.74
C THR A 47 -12.34 3.67 0.00
N VAL A 48 -11.55 4.66 -0.43
CA VAL A 48 -12.04 5.80 -1.22
C VAL A 48 -12.65 5.33 -2.55
N ALA A 49 -11.99 4.40 -3.24
CA ALA A 49 -12.51 3.81 -4.47
C ALA A 49 -13.85 3.10 -4.23
N PHE A 50 -13.96 2.32 -3.14
CA PHE A 50 -15.21 1.66 -2.78
C PHE A 50 -16.34 2.64 -2.47
N ILE A 51 -16.05 3.69 -1.68
CA ILE A 51 -17.02 4.74 -1.37
C ILE A 51 -17.52 5.38 -2.68
N SER A 52 -16.61 5.77 -3.60
CA SER A 52 -17.03 6.32 -4.90
C SER A 52 -17.90 5.37 -5.71
N HIS A 53 -17.61 4.06 -5.67
CA HIS A 53 -18.41 3.05 -6.35
C HIS A 53 -19.81 2.91 -5.72
N VAL A 54 -19.92 2.94 -4.39
CA VAL A 54 -21.22 2.86 -3.67
C VAL A 54 -22.06 4.11 -3.88
N LEU A 55 -21.44 5.29 -4.00
CA LEU A 55 -22.12 6.55 -4.35
C LEU A 55 -22.62 6.59 -5.80
N GLY A 56 -22.42 5.53 -6.59
CA GLY A 56 -22.96 5.41 -7.95
C GLY A 56 -22.12 6.12 -9.01
N GLU A 57 -20.88 6.51 -8.69
CA GLU A 57 -19.98 7.09 -9.67
C GLU A 57 -19.52 6.00 -10.65
N LYS A 58 -19.98 6.10 -11.90
CA LYS A 58 -19.65 5.11 -12.95
C LYS A 58 -18.17 5.16 -13.37
N SER A 59 -17.45 6.24 -13.05
CA SER A 59 -16.02 6.36 -13.33
C SER A 59 -15.30 7.20 -12.27
N VAL A 60 -14.13 6.71 -11.84
CA VAL A 60 -13.23 7.39 -10.90
C VAL A 60 -12.71 8.73 -11.48
N TYR A 61 -12.73 8.86 -12.81
CA TYR A 61 -12.37 10.06 -13.54
C TYR A 61 -13.44 11.16 -13.51
N SER A 62 -14.67 10.86 -13.07
CA SER A 62 -15.75 11.84 -13.03
C SER A 62 -15.48 12.98 -12.04
N ARG A 63 -14.74 12.71 -10.94
CA ARG A 63 -14.26 13.74 -10.01
C ARG A 63 -12.77 13.99 -10.22
N ARG A 64 -12.45 15.19 -10.70
CA ARG A 64 -11.07 15.67 -10.90
C ARG A 64 -10.20 15.52 -9.64
N ILE A 65 -10.77 15.76 -8.46
CA ILE A 65 -10.08 15.64 -7.16
C ILE A 65 -9.66 14.18 -6.88
N LEU A 66 -10.56 13.22 -7.09
CA LEU A 66 -10.25 11.79 -6.89
C LEU A 66 -9.18 11.33 -7.87
N SER A 67 -9.29 11.73 -9.15
CA SER A 67 -8.28 11.39 -10.15
C SER A 67 -6.88 11.93 -9.79
N ILE A 68 -6.79 13.16 -9.28
CA ILE A 68 -5.51 13.74 -8.83
C ILE A 68 -4.98 12.98 -7.61
N TRP A 69 -5.85 12.65 -6.65
CA TRP A 69 -5.48 11.87 -5.47
C TRP A 69 -4.91 10.49 -5.83
N PHE A 70 -5.60 9.74 -6.71
CA PHE A 70 -5.12 8.44 -7.16
C PHE A 70 -3.79 8.55 -7.92
N TYR A 71 -3.63 9.54 -8.79
CA TYR A 71 -2.37 9.76 -9.50
C TYR A 71 -1.20 10.09 -8.54
N PHE A 72 -1.42 11.00 -7.61
CA PHE A 72 -0.42 11.39 -6.61
C PHE A 72 -0.04 10.20 -5.70
N SER A 73 -1.03 9.44 -5.24
CA SER A 73 -0.79 8.24 -4.45
C SER A 73 -0.01 7.17 -5.23
N GLY A 74 -0.26 7.04 -6.54
CA GLY A 74 0.47 6.14 -7.42
C GLY A 74 1.95 6.51 -7.53
N ILE A 75 2.27 7.79 -7.67
CA ILE A 75 3.66 8.28 -7.66
C ILE A 75 4.34 7.95 -6.33
N ILE A 76 3.68 8.22 -5.20
CA ILE A 76 4.23 7.91 -3.87
C ILE A 76 4.50 6.41 -3.74
N VAL A 77 3.53 5.56 -4.10
CA VAL A 77 3.70 4.11 -4.04
C VAL A 77 4.84 3.65 -4.94
N ALA A 78 4.99 4.21 -6.14
CA ALA A 78 6.10 3.87 -7.04
C ALA A 78 7.47 4.22 -6.44
N ILE A 79 7.60 5.41 -5.85
CA ILE A 79 8.83 5.83 -5.15
C ILE A 79 9.12 4.89 -3.98
N LEU A 80 8.10 4.56 -3.18
CA LEU A 80 8.25 3.66 -2.04
C LEU A 80 8.63 2.23 -2.48
N LEU A 81 8.07 1.72 -3.57
CA LEU A 81 8.46 0.41 -4.11
C LEU A 81 9.89 0.41 -4.65
N LEU A 82 10.32 1.49 -5.28
CA LEU A 82 11.70 1.65 -5.77
C LEU A 82 12.69 1.67 -4.59
N LEU A 83 12.38 2.44 -3.55
CA LEU A 83 13.16 2.44 -2.31
C LEU A 83 13.18 1.05 -1.67
N LEU A 84 12.05 0.36 -1.59
CA LEU A 84 11.98 -1.00 -1.06
C LEU A 84 12.89 -1.96 -1.84
N ALA A 85 12.90 -1.86 -3.18
CA ALA A 85 13.76 -2.68 -4.03
C ALA A 85 15.25 -2.39 -3.79
N LEU A 86 15.64 -1.11 -3.67
CA LEU A 86 17.01 -0.70 -3.34
C LEU A 86 17.44 -1.23 -1.96
N LEU A 87 16.60 -1.04 -0.94
CA LEU A 87 16.85 -1.51 0.42
C LEU A 87 16.85 -3.05 0.51
N SER A 88 16.11 -3.74 -0.35
CA SER A 88 16.12 -5.21 -0.40
C SER A 88 17.44 -5.77 -0.95
N ARG A 89 18.14 -5.03 -1.81
CA ARG A 89 19.44 -5.44 -2.36
C ARG A 89 20.56 -5.31 -1.33
N THR A 90 20.51 -4.28 -0.49
CA THR A 90 21.59 -3.94 0.45
C THR A 90 21.08 -4.01 1.89
N ARG A 91 21.07 -5.22 2.47
CA ARG A 91 20.48 -5.48 3.81
C ARG A 91 21.08 -4.64 4.95
N SER A 92 22.33 -4.17 4.81
CA SER A 92 22.99 -3.32 5.80
C SER A 92 22.36 -1.93 5.92
N TRP A 93 21.64 -1.45 4.91
CA TRP A 93 21.02 -0.11 4.92
C TRP A 93 19.80 -0.04 5.83
N TRP A 94 19.17 -1.18 6.12
CA TRP A 94 18.10 -1.26 7.12
C TRP A 94 18.58 -1.00 8.55
N LEU A 95 19.90 -1.10 8.84
CA LEU A 95 20.44 -0.83 10.18
C LEU A 95 20.66 0.65 10.44
N LEU A 96 20.78 1.42 9.35
CA LEU A 96 21.10 2.84 9.36
C LEU A 96 19.84 3.72 9.38
N PHE A 97 18.68 3.10 9.17
CA PHE A 97 17.34 3.71 9.12
C PHE A 97 16.48 3.19 10.27
#